data_AF-A0A2V8UWQ4-F1
#
_entry.id   AF-A0A2V8UWQ4-F1
#
_cell.length_a   1.000
_cell.length_b   1.000
_cell.length_c   1.000
_cell.angle_alpha   90.00
_cell.angle_beta   90.00
_cell.angle_gamma   90.00
#
_symmetry.space_group_name_H-M   'P 1'
#
loop_
_entity.id
_entity.type
_entity.pdbx_description
1 polymer ?
#
loop_
_entity_poly.entity_id
_entity_poly.type
_entity_poly.pdbx_seq_one_letter_code
_entity_poly.pdbx_strand_id
1 'polypeptide(L)'
;MILRKSHAKVGLILYPFLLAAGLAAQTTSSIQIYTVPAGLQFYVDGQKFVSAATLLWPQGSKHSIRTDSFQNGNQPGLAYGNPSMATNLVAQVADWSAITADPALTWIQITFAASYAVNLNYFVCPAGMAPDSCGSPGTVYLNGTPFMQNGQQFVGAGSTLTVQAIPNPGFVFAGWLAPIGVQSTSQAFALSLLVNGPITLFPIFQRARPISMSIATSPVGLQVLLDRTPYYSPTTLEWGVNTTHQVGGISPQRDQQGKLWIFDSWSDGGAYSHAYTVPTGYSTITLTAKFVAGTQVTFLTNPPGLPLTVDGRNNYSNYTFAWVPGSMHSVTAPATNTDAAGNTYQFDGWSNLGPATQQITASTDPAANRYTANYQLAGSITIQSSPAGVPMQVDGQACTTPCNVSRALGATVQISAPANSMVSDGVRLAFVAWTDNGPATRTLTVAAKQQALIASYLYQYQLNARSTPPNGVTWHTEPASPDGFYNAQTGVTVSLETQPGFQFLNWSGDVSGSMPSTSLAMNAPRNVIAELNPIPYIAPNGIQNSAAQTPHNTVAPGSAVAIYG
;
A
#
# COMPACT_ATOMS: atom_id res chain seq x y z
N MET A 1 -22.13 -32.50 -80.94
CA MET A 1 -21.57 -31.99 -82.21
C MET A 1 -20.11 -32.44 -82.29
N ILE A 2 -19.88 -33.46 -83.12
CA ILE A 2 -18.63 -33.95 -83.76
C ILE A 2 -17.39 -34.30 -82.91
N LEU A 3 -17.05 -35.59 -83.03
CA LEU A 3 -15.87 -36.37 -82.62
C LEU A 3 -14.50 -35.75 -82.96
N ARG A 4 -13.45 -36.15 -82.20
CA ARG A 4 -12.36 -37.01 -82.73
C ARG A 4 -11.41 -37.54 -81.64
N LYS A 5 -11.38 -38.87 -81.51
CA LYS A 5 -10.27 -39.67 -80.97
C LYS A 5 -9.21 -39.83 -82.08
N SER A 6 -7.92 -39.80 -81.75
CA SER A 6 -6.90 -40.55 -82.50
C SER A 6 -5.79 -41.04 -81.58
N HIS A 7 -5.49 -42.33 -81.70
CA HIS A 7 -4.36 -43.04 -81.09
C HIS A 7 -3.10 -42.96 -81.95
N ALA A 8 -2.00 -43.41 -81.33
CA ALA A 8 -0.74 -43.90 -81.90
C ALA A 8 0.37 -42.82 -82.05
N LYS A 9 1.66 -43.07 -81.81
CA LYS A 9 2.47 -44.30 -81.84
C LYS A 9 3.63 -44.24 -80.83
N VAL A 10 3.99 -45.40 -80.31
CA VAL A 10 5.27 -45.72 -79.65
C VAL A 10 6.35 -45.82 -80.73
N GLY A 11 7.53 -45.25 -80.47
CA GLY A 11 8.71 -45.36 -81.32
C GLY A 11 9.98 -45.33 -80.45
N LEU A 12 10.47 -46.52 -80.11
CA LEU A 12 11.72 -46.78 -79.41
C LEU A 12 12.86 -46.74 -80.45
N ILE A 13 13.86 -45.89 -80.28
CA ILE A 13 15.13 -45.95 -81.03
C ILE A 13 16.28 -45.96 -80.02
N LEU A 14 16.89 -47.13 -79.88
CA LEU A 14 18.21 -47.33 -79.28
C LEU A 14 19.26 -47.24 -80.40
N TYR A 15 20.34 -46.50 -80.19
CA TYR A 15 21.67 -46.88 -80.68
C TYR A 15 22.77 -46.23 -79.82
N PRO A 16 23.75 -47.01 -79.33
CA PRO A 16 24.87 -46.51 -78.54
C PRO A 16 26.05 -46.11 -79.44
N PHE A 17 26.83 -45.11 -79.01
CA PHE A 17 28.20 -44.94 -79.50
C PHE A 17 29.07 -44.50 -78.32
N LEU A 18 29.95 -45.41 -77.89
CA LEU A 18 31.07 -45.13 -77.00
C LEU A 18 32.12 -44.31 -77.75
N LEU A 19 32.53 -43.17 -77.19
CA LEU A 19 33.88 -42.64 -77.37
C LEU A 19 34.35 -42.05 -76.04
N ALA A 20 35.41 -42.63 -75.49
CA ALA A 20 36.08 -42.17 -74.28
C ALA A 20 36.94 -40.93 -74.60
N ALA A 21 36.74 -39.86 -73.85
CA ALA A 21 37.68 -38.76 -73.70
C ALA A 21 37.73 -38.39 -72.21
N GLY A 22 38.92 -38.33 -71.63
CA GLY A 22 39.14 -38.11 -70.21
C GLY A 22 38.53 -36.80 -69.73
N LEU A 23 37.48 -36.90 -68.93
CA LEU A 23 36.97 -35.80 -68.11
C LEU A 23 37.58 -35.97 -66.72
N ALA A 24 38.15 -34.89 -66.17
CA ALA A 24 38.47 -34.82 -64.76
C ALA A 24 37.25 -35.28 -63.95
N ALA A 25 37.47 -36.11 -62.93
CA ALA A 25 36.39 -36.54 -62.04
C ALA A 25 35.69 -35.30 -61.48
N GLN A 26 34.49 -35.00 -61.98
CA GLN A 26 33.71 -33.88 -61.50
C GLN A 26 33.33 -34.20 -60.06
N THR A 27 33.78 -33.38 -59.12
CA THR A 27 33.45 -33.50 -57.71
C THR A 27 31.93 -33.38 -57.55
N THR A 28 31.28 -34.44 -57.07
CA THR A 28 29.83 -34.49 -56.83
C THR A 28 29.54 -34.36 -55.35
N SER A 29 28.63 -33.46 -54.98
CA SER A 29 28.09 -33.34 -53.62
C SER A 29 26.91 -34.28 -53.45
N SER A 30 26.88 -35.03 -52.34
CA SER A 30 25.72 -35.81 -51.92
C SER A 30 24.90 -35.00 -50.91
N ILE A 31 23.70 -34.56 -51.30
CA ILE A 31 22.87 -33.66 -50.52
C ILE A 31 21.57 -34.36 -50.13
N GLN A 32 21.30 -34.45 -48.84
CA GLN A 32 20.03 -34.94 -48.31
C GLN A 32 19.02 -33.81 -48.16
N ILE A 33 17.88 -33.90 -48.84
CA ILE A 33 16.78 -32.93 -48.75
C ILE A 33 15.61 -33.60 -48.04
N TYR A 34 15.12 -32.99 -46.96
CA TYR A 34 14.02 -33.54 -46.17
C TYR A 34 13.13 -32.44 -45.58
N THR A 35 11.92 -32.82 -45.18
CA THR A 35 10.94 -31.92 -44.57
C THR A 35 10.81 -32.18 -43.07
N VAL A 36 10.47 -31.13 -42.32
CA VAL A 36 10.09 -31.19 -40.91
C VAL A 36 8.69 -30.59 -40.77
N PRO A 37 7.66 -31.36 -40.38
CA PRO A 37 7.69 -32.81 -40.17
C PRO A 37 7.91 -33.61 -41.46
N ALA A 38 8.33 -34.87 -41.31
CA ALA A 38 8.59 -35.75 -42.44
C ALA A 38 7.31 -36.10 -43.21
N GLY A 39 7.44 -36.32 -44.52
CA GLY A 39 6.34 -36.77 -45.40
C GLY A 39 5.62 -35.64 -46.15
N LEU A 40 6.10 -34.40 -46.06
CA LEU A 40 5.58 -33.27 -46.83
C LEU A 40 6.23 -33.21 -48.20
N GLN A 41 5.48 -32.70 -49.19
CA GLN A 41 5.94 -32.66 -50.57
C GLN A 41 6.83 -31.44 -50.84
N PHE A 42 7.88 -31.67 -51.61
CA PHE A 42 8.76 -30.63 -52.14
C PHE A 42 9.16 -31.00 -53.58
N TYR A 43 9.64 -30.02 -54.33
CA TYR A 43 10.08 -30.23 -55.70
C TYR A 43 11.51 -29.73 -55.88
N VAL A 44 12.33 -30.50 -56.58
CA VAL A 44 13.68 -30.11 -56.99
C VAL A 44 13.71 -30.09 -58.51
N ASP A 45 14.03 -28.94 -59.11
CA ASP A 45 14.06 -28.74 -60.56
C ASP A 45 12.78 -29.24 -61.27
N GLY A 46 11.65 -29.04 -60.61
CA GLY A 46 10.34 -29.46 -61.10
C GLY A 46 9.95 -30.91 -60.76
N GLN A 47 10.89 -31.77 -60.35
CA GLN A 47 10.60 -33.15 -59.94
C GLN A 47 10.03 -33.19 -58.52
N LYS A 48 8.91 -33.89 -58.33
CA LYS A 48 8.22 -34.03 -57.04
C LYS A 48 8.85 -35.11 -56.16
N PHE A 49 9.02 -34.79 -54.88
CA PHE A 49 9.42 -35.70 -53.81
C PHE A 49 8.39 -35.62 -52.67
N VAL A 50 8.08 -36.77 -52.06
CA VAL A 50 7.11 -36.91 -50.96
C VAL A 50 7.72 -37.53 -49.70
N SER A 51 9.04 -37.73 -49.74
CA SER A 51 9.86 -38.23 -48.65
C SER A 51 11.27 -37.64 -48.79
N ALA A 52 12.12 -37.82 -47.77
CA ALA A 52 13.52 -37.41 -47.87
C ALA A 52 14.18 -38.01 -49.13
N ALA A 53 14.96 -37.21 -49.83
CA ALA A 53 15.66 -37.58 -51.06
C ALA A 53 17.14 -37.24 -50.93
N THR A 54 18.02 -38.15 -51.36
CA THR A 54 19.45 -37.87 -51.48
C THR A 54 19.77 -37.68 -52.95
N LEU A 55 20.26 -36.49 -53.30
CA LEU A 55 20.57 -36.12 -54.69
C LEU A 55 22.07 -35.89 -54.84
N LEU A 56 22.61 -36.34 -55.97
CA LEU A 56 24.00 -36.10 -56.34
C LEU A 56 24.05 -34.90 -57.27
N TRP A 57 24.62 -33.80 -56.80
CA TRP A 57 24.74 -32.55 -57.56
C TRP A 57 26.21 -32.30 -57.92
N PRO A 58 26.55 -32.10 -59.20
CA PRO A 58 27.91 -31.72 -59.57
C PRO A 58 28.31 -30.38 -58.95
N GLN A 59 29.52 -30.25 -58.42
CA GLN A 59 29.99 -29.02 -57.78
C GLN A 59 29.77 -27.80 -58.70
N GLY A 60 29.19 -26.73 -58.14
CA GLY A 60 28.89 -25.48 -58.84
C GLY A 60 27.59 -25.48 -59.66
N SER A 61 26.87 -26.61 -59.78
CA SER A 61 25.54 -26.63 -60.40
C SER A 61 24.52 -25.86 -59.56
N LYS A 62 23.47 -25.34 -60.20
CA LYS A 62 22.39 -24.60 -59.52
C LYS A 62 21.09 -25.37 -59.62
N HIS A 63 20.38 -25.47 -58.51
CA HIS A 63 19.14 -26.23 -58.38
C HIS A 63 18.05 -25.38 -57.75
N SER A 64 16.82 -25.54 -58.22
CA SER A 64 15.64 -24.85 -57.70
C SER A 64 14.86 -25.76 -56.76
N ILE A 65 14.43 -25.23 -55.63
CA ILE A 65 13.55 -25.93 -54.67
C ILE A 65 12.26 -25.14 -54.54
N ARG A 66 11.13 -25.83 -54.60
CA ARG A 66 9.81 -25.25 -54.33
C ARG A 66 8.94 -26.18 -53.50
N THR A 67 7.97 -25.61 -52.82
CA THR A 67 6.96 -26.34 -52.03
C THR A 67 5.58 -25.77 -52.32
N ASP A 68 4.55 -26.58 -52.08
CA ASP A 68 3.19 -26.04 -52.04
C ASP A 68 3.04 -25.18 -50.78
N SER A 69 2.42 -24.00 -50.92
CA SER A 69 2.25 -23.02 -49.84
C SER A 69 1.37 -23.53 -48.70
N PHE A 70 0.55 -24.54 -48.98
CA PHE A 70 -0.33 -25.22 -48.03
C PHE A 70 -0.44 -26.70 -48.39
N GLN A 71 -0.30 -27.57 -47.39
CA GLN A 71 -0.38 -29.02 -47.53
C GLN A 71 -1.23 -29.60 -46.41
N ASN A 72 -2.19 -30.46 -46.76
CA ASN A 72 -2.95 -31.18 -45.75
C ASN A 72 -2.06 -32.18 -45.02
N GLY A 73 -2.19 -32.23 -43.70
CA GLY A 73 -1.54 -33.24 -42.87
C GLY A 73 -2.27 -34.58 -42.94
N ASN A 74 -1.70 -35.58 -42.29
CA ASN A 74 -2.23 -36.95 -42.28
C ASN A 74 -3.45 -37.12 -41.37
N GLN A 75 -3.83 -36.09 -40.62
CA GLN A 75 -4.99 -36.08 -39.72
C GLN A 75 -6.02 -35.05 -40.22
N PRO A 76 -7.34 -35.35 -40.15
CA PRO A 76 -8.38 -34.39 -40.51
C PRO A 76 -8.21 -33.07 -39.74
N GLY A 77 -8.21 -31.96 -40.47
CA GLY A 77 -8.10 -30.63 -39.89
C GLY A 77 -6.69 -30.24 -39.43
N LEU A 78 -5.65 -31.01 -39.71
CA LEU A 78 -4.25 -30.59 -39.60
C LEU A 78 -3.72 -30.20 -40.97
N ALA A 79 -3.01 -29.08 -41.06
CA ALA A 79 -2.33 -28.67 -42.27
C ALA A 79 -1.00 -27.96 -41.98
N TYR A 80 -0.14 -27.94 -42.98
CA TYR A 80 1.22 -27.43 -42.92
C TYR A 80 1.41 -26.35 -43.97
N GLY A 81 1.94 -25.20 -43.55
CA GLY A 81 2.18 -24.05 -44.43
C GLY A 81 3.35 -23.22 -43.93
N ASN A 82 3.54 -22.05 -44.53
CA ASN A 82 4.64 -21.12 -44.22
C ASN A 82 6.02 -21.83 -44.16
N PRO A 83 6.44 -22.46 -45.27
CA PRO A 83 7.67 -23.24 -45.28
C PRO A 83 8.90 -22.33 -45.17
N SER A 84 9.89 -22.76 -44.39
CA SER A 84 11.21 -22.14 -44.29
C SER A 84 12.29 -23.18 -44.64
N MET A 85 13.43 -22.73 -45.15
CA MET A 85 14.51 -23.63 -45.57
C MET A 85 15.81 -23.27 -44.88
N ALA A 86 16.51 -24.28 -44.40
CA ALA A 86 17.84 -24.20 -43.82
C ALA A 86 18.75 -25.23 -44.52
N THR A 87 20.05 -24.98 -44.47
CA THR A 87 21.07 -25.94 -44.86
C THR A 87 22.10 -26.09 -43.74
N ASN A 88 23.01 -27.04 -43.88
CA ASN A 88 24.13 -27.16 -42.94
C ASN A 88 25.11 -25.98 -42.99
N LEU A 89 25.00 -25.12 -43.99
CA LEU A 89 25.85 -23.95 -44.19
C LEU A 89 25.12 -22.64 -43.85
N VAL A 90 23.80 -22.59 -44.03
CA VAL A 90 22.99 -21.38 -43.93
C VAL A 90 21.73 -21.66 -43.13
N ALA A 91 21.56 -20.94 -42.01
CA ALA A 91 20.44 -21.14 -41.10
C ALA A 91 19.07 -20.79 -41.72
N GLN A 92 19.00 -19.85 -42.66
CA GLN A 92 17.79 -19.45 -43.39
C GLN A 92 18.13 -19.07 -44.82
N VAL A 93 17.62 -19.83 -45.78
CA VAL A 93 17.81 -19.57 -47.21
C VAL A 93 16.68 -18.68 -47.73
N ALA A 94 17.03 -17.49 -48.22
CA ALA A 94 16.06 -16.51 -48.72
C ALA A 94 15.62 -16.77 -50.17
N ASP A 95 16.54 -17.20 -51.04
CA ASP A 95 16.26 -17.50 -52.45
C ASP A 95 16.34 -19.00 -52.71
N TRP A 96 15.18 -19.60 -53.02
CA TRP A 96 15.06 -21.04 -53.27
C TRP A 96 15.19 -21.38 -54.75
N SER A 97 15.27 -20.37 -55.62
CA SER A 97 15.29 -20.57 -57.08
C SER A 97 16.66 -21.03 -57.60
N ALA A 98 17.74 -20.80 -56.84
CA ALA A 98 19.10 -21.06 -57.28
C ALA A 98 20.05 -21.46 -56.14
N ILE A 99 19.90 -22.69 -55.63
CA ILE A 99 20.81 -23.30 -54.66
C ILE A 99 22.06 -23.83 -55.38
N THR A 100 23.23 -23.29 -55.03
CA THR A 100 24.51 -23.71 -55.63
C THR A 100 25.05 -24.93 -54.90
N ALA A 101 25.39 -25.98 -55.64
CA ALA A 101 26.01 -27.19 -55.11
C ALA A 101 27.46 -26.90 -54.64
N ASP A 102 27.74 -27.20 -53.39
CA ASP A 102 29.05 -27.05 -52.75
C ASP A 102 29.43 -28.39 -52.09
N PRO A 103 30.69 -28.85 -52.13
CA PRO A 103 31.11 -30.08 -51.44
C PRO A 103 30.83 -30.10 -49.93
N ALA A 104 30.77 -28.92 -49.30
CA ALA A 104 30.41 -28.76 -47.90
C ALA A 104 28.88 -28.77 -47.67
N LEU A 105 28.05 -28.59 -48.69
CA LEU A 105 26.59 -28.70 -48.57
C LEU A 105 26.22 -30.18 -48.50
N THR A 106 25.71 -30.60 -47.34
CA THR A 106 25.41 -32.02 -47.05
C THR A 106 23.92 -32.25 -46.77
N TRP A 107 23.20 -31.23 -46.31
CA TRP A 107 21.76 -31.32 -46.11
C TRP A 107 21.01 -30.01 -46.35
N ILE A 108 19.74 -30.17 -46.72
CA ILE A 108 18.74 -29.11 -46.85
C ILE A 108 17.49 -29.56 -46.08
N GLN A 109 17.08 -28.77 -45.09
CA GLN A 109 15.89 -28.99 -44.28
C GLN A 109 14.81 -27.97 -44.66
N ILE A 110 13.61 -28.44 -44.97
CA ILE A 110 12.44 -27.60 -45.21
C ILE A 110 11.48 -27.76 -44.03
N THR A 111 11.29 -26.72 -43.24
CA THR A 111 10.44 -26.74 -42.04
C THR A 111 9.09 -26.10 -42.34
N PHE A 112 8.00 -26.78 -42.00
CA PHE A 112 6.64 -26.25 -42.15
C PHE A 112 6.01 -25.96 -40.79
N ALA A 113 5.26 -24.87 -40.69
CA ALA A 113 4.46 -24.55 -39.52
C ALA A 113 3.13 -25.32 -39.56
N ALA A 114 2.75 -25.93 -38.43
CA ALA A 114 1.46 -26.58 -38.28
C ALA A 114 0.34 -25.56 -38.08
N SER A 115 -0.83 -25.87 -38.62
CA SER A 115 -2.08 -25.13 -38.45
C SER A 115 -3.24 -26.11 -38.30
N TYR A 116 -4.24 -25.73 -37.52
CA TYR A 116 -5.43 -26.54 -37.27
C TYR A 116 -6.69 -25.86 -37.82
N ALA A 117 -7.60 -26.68 -38.33
CA ALA A 117 -8.89 -26.24 -38.82
C ALA A 117 -9.80 -25.83 -37.66
N VAL A 118 -10.32 -24.61 -37.76
CA VAL A 118 -11.39 -24.09 -36.93
C VAL A 118 -12.64 -24.08 -37.80
N ASN A 119 -13.55 -25.01 -37.50
CA ASN A 119 -14.82 -25.14 -38.20
C ASN A 119 -15.90 -24.34 -37.50
N LEU A 120 -16.75 -23.70 -38.27
CA LEU A 120 -17.96 -23.04 -37.81
C LEU A 120 -19.17 -23.84 -38.31
N ASN A 121 -20.05 -24.23 -37.39
CA ASN A 121 -21.23 -25.03 -37.71
C ASN A 121 -22.48 -24.45 -37.04
N TYR A 122 -23.30 -23.73 -37.81
CA TYR A 122 -24.54 -23.10 -37.32
C TYR A 122 -25.58 -22.78 -38.39
N PHE A 123 -25.18 -22.48 -39.63
CA PHE A 123 -26.11 -22.03 -40.67
C PHE A 123 -25.59 -22.43 -42.04
N VAL A 124 -26.45 -23.00 -42.88
CA VAL A 124 -26.13 -23.32 -44.28
C VAL A 124 -27.01 -22.46 -45.16
N CYS A 125 -26.41 -21.61 -46.01
CA CYS A 125 -27.20 -20.87 -46.98
C CYS A 125 -27.84 -21.84 -48.01
N PRO A 126 -29.13 -21.70 -48.33
CA PRO A 126 -29.77 -22.48 -49.39
C PRO A 126 -29.05 -22.38 -50.74
N ALA A 127 -28.98 -23.49 -51.47
CA ALA A 127 -28.32 -23.54 -52.77
C ALA A 127 -28.94 -22.56 -53.78
N GLY A 128 -28.11 -21.76 -54.44
CA GLY A 128 -28.53 -20.78 -55.45
C GLY A 128 -28.84 -19.37 -54.92
N MET A 129 -28.72 -19.12 -53.62
CA MET A 129 -28.86 -17.78 -53.03
C MET A 129 -27.48 -17.13 -52.79
N ALA A 130 -27.41 -15.80 -52.95
CA ALA A 130 -26.20 -15.04 -52.62
C ALA A 130 -26.03 -14.98 -51.09
N PRO A 131 -24.80 -15.10 -50.54
CA PRO A 131 -24.52 -15.14 -49.10
C PRO A 131 -25.22 -14.04 -48.28
N ASP A 132 -25.32 -12.83 -48.84
CA ASP A 132 -25.90 -11.65 -48.19
C ASP A 132 -27.44 -11.68 -48.14
N SER A 133 -28.06 -12.58 -48.90
CA SER A 133 -29.52 -12.70 -49.06
C SER A 133 -30.12 -13.94 -48.40
N CYS A 134 -29.30 -14.77 -47.75
CA CYS A 134 -29.72 -16.07 -47.18
C CYS A 134 -30.49 -15.96 -45.86
N GLY A 135 -30.60 -14.76 -45.27
CA GLY A 135 -31.27 -14.58 -43.97
C GLY A 135 -30.54 -15.26 -42.80
N SER A 136 -29.21 -15.22 -42.80
CA SER A 136 -28.39 -15.79 -41.73
C SER A 136 -28.79 -15.23 -40.36
N PRO A 137 -28.83 -16.04 -39.29
CA PRO A 137 -29.24 -15.58 -37.98
C PRO A 137 -28.18 -14.69 -37.28
N GLY A 138 -26.96 -14.64 -37.82
CA GLY A 138 -25.89 -13.77 -37.35
C GLY A 138 -24.57 -13.98 -38.10
N THR A 139 -23.63 -13.07 -37.87
CA THR A 139 -22.27 -13.12 -38.43
C THR A 139 -21.28 -13.50 -37.35
N VAL A 140 -20.41 -14.46 -37.63
CA VAL A 140 -19.30 -14.84 -36.75
C VAL A 140 -17.98 -14.42 -37.37
N TYR A 141 -17.14 -13.76 -36.59
CA TYR A 141 -15.80 -13.35 -36.98
C TYR A 141 -14.77 -14.30 -36.36
N LEU A 142 -13.89 -14.85 -37.18
CA LEU A 142 -12.72 -15.62 -36.76
C LEU A 142 -11.47 -14.81 -37.11
N ASN A 143 -10.73 -14.31 -36.11
CA ASN A 143 -9.63 -13.36 -36.30
C ASN A 143 -10.02 -12.16 -37.20
N GLY A 144 -11.26 -11.67 -37.06
CA GLY A 144 -11.80 -10.57 -37.88
C GLY A 144 -12.33 -10.98 -39.27
N THR A 145 -12.18 -12.24 -39.68
CA THR A 145 -12.73 -12.75 -40.96
C THR A 145 -14.22 -13.10 -40.77
N PRO A 146 -15.16 -12.49 -41.50
CA PRO A 146 -16.59 -12.72 -41.31
C PRO A 146 -17.06 -14.02 -41.96
N PHE A 147 -17.88 -14.75 -41.23
CA PHE A 147 -18.60 -15.94 -41.69
C PHE A 147 -20.10 -15.73 -41.42
N MET A 148 -20.90 -15.74 -42.49
CA MET A 148 -22.37 -15.67 -42.42
C MET A 148 -23.04 -17.05 -42.53
N GLN A 149 -22.25 -18.10 -42.63
CA GLN A 149 -22.67 -19.48 -42.72
C GLN A 149 -21.53 -20.39 -42.23
N ASN A 150 -21.74 -21.70 -42.28
CA ASN A 150 -20.71 -22.69 -42.01
C ASN A 150 -19.44 -22.37 -42.80
N GLY A 151 -18.30 -22.52 -42.15
CA GLY A 151 -17.02 -22.14 -42.73
C GLY A 151 -15.86 -22.79 -42.01
N GLN A 152 -14.68 -22.66 -42.59
CA GLN A 152 -13.45 -23.20 -42.04
C GLN A 152 -12.33 -22.18 -42.19
N GLN A 153 -11.52 -22.04 -41.15
CA GLN A 153 -10.28 -21.29 -41.19
C GLN A 153 -9.17 -22.10 -40.56
N PHE A 154 -8.01 -22.17 -41.21
CA PHE A 154 -6.80 -22.72 -40.60
C PHE A 154 -6.10 -21.66 -39.76
N VAL A 155 -5.82 -21.99 -38.50
CA VAL A 155 -5.16 -21.12 -37.54
C VAL A 155 -3.88 -21.80 -37.08
N GLY A 156 -2.78 -21.04 -36.96
CA GLY A 156 -1.48 -21.58 -36.55
C GLY A 156 -1.55 -22.32 -35.22
N ALA A 157 -0.89 -23.48 -35.12
CA ALA A 157 -0.83 -24.24 -33.89
C ALA A 157 -0.20 -23.41 -32.76
N GLY A 158 -0.78 -23.48 -31.55
CA GLY A 158 -0.35 -22.69 -30.39
C GLY A 158 -0.75 -21.21 -30.44
N SER A 159 -1.46 -20.76 -31.47
CA SER A 159 -1.93 -19.38 -31.57
C SER A 159 -3.26 -19.19 -30.83
N THR A 160 -3.52 -17.94 -30.42
CA THR A 160 -4.81 -17.53 -29.85
C THR A 160 -5.73 -17.06 -30.97
N LEU A 161 -6.89 -17.70 -31.09
CA LEU A 161 -8.00 -17.33 -31.97
C LEU A 161 -8.95 -16.37 -31.24
N THR A 162 -9.23 -15.22 -31.84
CA THR A 162 -10.35 -14.36 -31.41
C THR A 162 -11.61 -14.73 -32.19
N VAL A 163 -12.70 -14.91 -31.46
CA VAL A 163 -14.02 -15.23 -32.01
C VAL A 163 -15.00 -14.16 -31.56
N GLN A 164 -15.85 -13.68 -32.46
CA GLN A 164 -16.93 -12.75 -32.12
C GLN A 164 -18.21 -13.15 -32.85
N ALA A 165 -19.34 -13.23 -32.16
CA ALA A 165 -20.67 -13.44 -32.74
C ALA A 165 -21.49 -12.15 -32.65
N ILE A 166 -22.07 -11.75 -33.77
CA ILE A 166 -22.97 -10.59 -33.88
C ILE A 166 -24.30 -11.08 -34.46
N PRO A 167 -25.41 -11.01 -33.71
CA PRO A 167 -26.72 -11.41 -34.23
C PRO A 167 -27.18 -10.44 -35.32
N ASN A 168 -27.83 -10.97 -36.36
CA ASN A 168 -28.47 -10.14 -37.37
C ASN A 168 -29.82 -9.61 -36.85
N PRO A 169 -30.37 -8.51 -37.42
CA PRO A 169 -31.67 -7.98 -37.01
C PRO A 169 -32.77 -9.06 -36.95
N GLY A 170 -33.53 -9.08 -35.86
CA GLY A 170 -34.55 -10.10 -35.59
C GLY A 170 -34.04 -11.36 -34.88
N PHE A 171 -32.75 -11.43 -34.54
CA PHE A 171 -32.15 -12.51 -33.76
C PHE A 171 -31.43 -11.97 -32.52
N VAL A 172 -31.24 -12.85 -31.54
CA VAL A 172 -30.36 -12.65 -30.38
C VAL A 172 -29.30 -13.75 -30.38
N PHE A 173 -28.10 -13.41 -29.90
CA PHE A 173 -27.05 -14.38 -29.64
C PHE A 173 -27.25 -14.97 -28.24
N ALA A 174 -27.49 -16.28 -28.17
CA ALA A 174 -27.82 -17.00 -26.93
C ALA A 174 -26.61 -17.75 -26.33
N GLY A 175 -25.42 -17.59 -26.92
CA GLY A 175 -24.17 -18.20 -26.45
C GLY A 175 -23.57 -19.20 -27.42
N TRP A 176 -22.54 -19.90 -26.96
CA TRP A 176 -21.83 -20.94 -27.70
C TRP A 176 -22.15 -22.31 -27.09
N LEU A 177 -22.51 -23.32 -27.91
CA LEU A 177 -22.44 -24.70 -27.41
C LEU A 177 -20.97 -25.04 -27.15
N ALA A 178 -20.73 -25.77 -26.07
CA ALA A 178 -19.40 -26.22 -25.71
C ALA A 178 -18.81 -27.06 -26.86
N PRO A 179 -17.66 -26.66 -27.45
CA PRO A 179 -16.93 -27.52 -28.37
C PRO A 179 -16.55 -28.84 -27.69
N ILE A 180 -16.45 -29.93 -28.45
CA ILE A 180 -15.92 -31.20 -27.95
C ILE A 180 -14.50 -30.94 -27.38
N GLY A 181 -14.33 -31.12 -26.06
CA GLY A 181 -13.06 -30.91 -25.35
C GLY A 181 -12.94 -29.61 -24.53
N VAL A 182 -13.93 -28.72 -24.54
CA VAL A 182 -13.96 -27.49 -23.70
C VAL A 182 -15.14 -27.55 -22.72
N GLN A 183 -14.89 -27.44 -21.41
CA GLN A 183 -15.88 -27.71 -20.36
C GLN A 183 -16.86 -26.58 -20.02
N SER A 184 -17.09 -25.59 -20.89
CA SER A 184 -18.07 -24.54 -20.58
C SER A 184 -18.82 -24.00 -21.80
N THR A 185 -20.14 -23.90 -21.65
CA THR A 185 -21.00 -23.04 -22.46
C THR A 185 -20.75 -21.59 -22.05
N SER A 186 -20.47 -20.70 -23.00
CA SER A 186 -20.24 -19.28 -22.74
C SER A 186 -21.34 -18.43 -23.38
N GLN A 187 -21.88 -17.46 -22.64
CA GLN A 187 -22.79 -16.44 -23.17
C GLN A 187 -22.06 -15.18 -23.66
N ALA A 188 -20.73 -15.14 -23.56
CA ALA A 188 -19.95 -14.02 -24.07
C ALA A 188 -20.04 -13.97 -25.60
N PHE A 189 -20.39 -12.79 -26.14
CA PHE A 189 -20.43 -12.58 -27.59
C PHE A 189 -19.04 -12.64 -28.24
N ALA A 190 -17.97 -12.59 -27.44
CA ALA A 190 -16.60 -12.78 -27.90
C ALA A 190 -15.84 -13.80 -27.04
N LEU A 191 -14.97 -14.61 -27.68
CA LEU A 191 -14.12 -15.61 -27.04
C LEU A 191 -12.66 -15.47 -27.49
N SER A 192 -11.76 -15.96 -26.64
CA SER A 192 -10.34 -16.12 -26.93
C SER A 192 -9.97 -17.59 -26.70
N LEU A 193 -9.53 -18.29 -27.75
CA LEU A 193 -9.33 -19.74 -27.73
C LEU A 193 -7.90 -20.09 -28.15
N LEU A 194 -7.22 -20.94 -27.39
CA LEU A 194 -5.91 -21.47 -27.78
C LEU A 194 -6.07 -22.63 -28.78
N VAL A 195 -5.42 -22.54 -29.94
CA VAL A 195 -5.56 -23.52 -31.02
C VAL A 195 -4.43 -24.55 -30.98
N ASN A 196 -4.62 -25.60 -30.17
CA ASN A 196 -3.67 -26.73 -30.08
C ASN A 196 -4.12 -27.99 -30.84
N GLY A 197 -5.30 -27.94 -31.46
CA GLY A 197 -5.89 -29.00 -32.26
C GLY A 197 -7.08 -28.46 -33.07
N PRO A 198 -7.73 -29.28 -33.91
CA PRO A 198 -8.93 -28.87 -34.63
C PRO A 198 -10.07 -28.51 -33.67
N ILE A 199 -10.78 -27.40 -33.95
CA ILE A 199 -11.90 -26.90 -33.14
C ILE A 199 -13.15 -26.83 -34.00
N THR A 200 -14.32 -27.14 -33.43
CA THR A 200 -15.62 -26.84 -34.06
C THR A 200 -16.44 -25.95 -33.14
N LEU A 201 -16.87 -24.80 -33.66
CA LEU A 201 -17.65 -23.79 -32.97
C LEU A 201 -19.11 -23.84 -33.39
N PHE A 202 -20.00 -23.68 -32.42
CA PHE A 202 -21.44 -23.76 -32.57
C PHE A 202 -22.10 -22.54 -31.90
N PRO A 203 -22.16 -21.37 -32.56
CA PRO A 203 -22.92 -20.23 -32.07
C PRO A 203 -24.42 -20.55 -32.03
N ILE A 204 -25.10 -20.11 -30.98
CA ILE A 204 -26.53 -20.25 -30.83
C ILE A 204 -27.16 -18.89 -31.11
N PHE A 205 -27.94 -18.82 -32.18
CA PHE A 205 -28.78 -17.65 -32.47
C PHE A 205 -30.24 -18.06 -32.36
N GLN A 206 -31.06 -17.21 -31.75
CA GLN A 206 -32.51 -17.44 -31.59
C GLN A 206 -33.27 -16.25 -32.15
N ARG A 207 -34.49 -16.45 -32.68
CA ARG A 207 -35.33 -15.32 -33.08
C ARG A 207 -35.64 -14.46 -31.86
N ALA A 208 -35.44 -13.16 -31.99
CA ALA A 208 -35.85 -12.20 -30.98
C ALA A 208 -37.39 -12.22 -30.87
N ARG A 209 -37.91 -12.57 -29.69
CA ARG A 209 -39.28 -12.26 -29.30
C ARG A 209 -39.22 -11.01 -28.41
N PRO A 210 -39.86 -9.89 -28.80
CA PRO A 210 -39.90 -8.71 -27.95
C PRO A 210 -40.63 -9.05 -26.64
N ILE A 211 -39.99 -8.86 -25.49
CA ILE A 211 -40.67 -8.76 -24.20
C ILE A 211 -40.73 -7.28 -23.84
N SER A 212 -41.96 -6.80 -23.58
CA SER A 212 -42.17 -5.48 -23.00
C SER A 212 -41.77 -5.50 -21.53
N MET A 213 -40.63 -4.90 -21.24
CA MET A 213 -40.09 -4.68 -19.91
C MET A 213 -40.61 -3.38 -19.33
N SER A 214 -41.45 -3.47 -18.30
CA SER A 214 -41.92 -2.33 -17.52
C SER A 214 -40.97 -2.06 -16.35
N ILE A 215 -40.41 -0.86 -16.30
CA ILE A 215 -39.55 -0.39 -15.21
C ILE A 215 -40.34 0.59 -14.37
N ALA A 216 -40.56 0.22 -13.11
CA ALA A 216 -41.30 1.02 -12.15
C ALA A 216 -40.40 1.47 -10.98
N THR A 217 -40.82 2.54 -10.30
CA THR A 217 -40.29 2.86 -8.98
C THR A 217 -41.43 3.03 -8.00
N SER A 218 -41.14 2.80 -6.72
CA SER A 218 -42.06 3.08 -5.62
C SER A 218 -41.35 4.03 -4.64
N PRO A 219 -41.77 5.31 -4.54
CA PRO A 219 -42.86 5.95 -5.28
C PRO A 219 -42.53 6.14 -6.77
N VAL A 220 -43.56 6.35 -7.59
CA VAL A 220 -43.41 6.57 -9.05
C VAL A 220 -42.70 7.89 -9.36
N GLY A 221 -42.10 7.99 -10.56
CA GLY A 221 -41.45 9.21 -11.02
C GLY A 221 -39.97 9.34 -10.64
N LEU A 222 -39.42 8.36 -9.91
CA LEU A 222 -37.98 8.30 -9.64
C LEU A 222 -37.22 7.65 -10.79
N GLN A 223 -35.90 7.89 -10.80
CA GLN A 223 -34.99 7.41 -11.83
C GLN A 223 -34.25 6.13 -11.43
N VAL A 224 -33.91 5.33 -12.43
CA VAL A 224 -32.99 4.18 -12.34
C VAL A 224 -32.03 4.18 -13.53
N LEU A 225 -30.90 3.48 -13.41
CA LEU A 225 -29.97 3.22 -14.50
C LEU A 225 -30.28 1.89 -15.17
N LEU A 226 -30.38 1.90 -16.49
CA LEU A 226 -30.52 0.72 -17.34
C LEU A 226 -29.41 0.79 -18.38
N ASP A 227 -28.52 -0.19 -18.37
CA ASP A 227 -27.29 -0.22 -19.18
C ASP A 227 -26.51 1.11 -19.12
N ARG A 228 -26.39 1.65 -17.89
CA ARG A 228 -25.76 2.95 -17.54
C ARG A 228 -26.50 4.20 -18.03
N THR A 229 -27.69 4.05 -18.61
CA THR A 229 -28.52 5.17 -19.07
C THR A 229 -29.62 5.46 -18.04
N PRO A 230 -29.81 6.71 -17.60
CA PRO A 230 -30.86 7.05 -16.64
C PRO A 230 -32.24 7.10 -17.32
N TYR A 231 -33.23 6.47 -16.71
CA TYR A 231 -34.63 6.50 -17.13
C TYR A 231 -35.52 6.92 -15.97
N TYR A 232 -36.50 7.79 -16.24
CA TYR A 232 -37.61 8.05 -15.32
C TYR A 232 -38.65 6.94 -15.43
N SER A 233 -39.19 6.53 -14.29
CA SER A 233 -40.30 5.57 -14.23
C SER A 233 -41.67 6.27 -14.20
N PRO A 234 -42.76 5.59 -14.63
CA PRO A 234 -42.72 4.32 -15.33
C PRO A 234 -42.13 4.47 -16.74
N THR A 235 -41.36 3.47 -17.18
CA THR A 235 -40.85 3.38 -18.55
C THR A 235 -41.03 1.97 -19.07
N THR A 236 -41.33 1.82 -20.35
CA THR A 236 -41.40 0.51 -21.00
C THR A 236 -40.32 0.40 -22.07
N LEU A 237 -39.58 -0.70 -22.05
CA LEU A 237 -38.51 -1.01 -23.01
C LEU A 237 -38.75 -2.38 -23.61
N GLU A 238 -38.22 -2.61 -24.81
CA GLU A 238 -38.26 -3.92 -25.44
C GLU A 238 -36.90 -4.60 -25.23
N TRP A 239 -36.89 -5.66 -24.42
CA TRP A 239 -35.71 -6.48 -24.18
C TRP A 239 -35.89 -7.89 -24.74
N GLY A 240 -34.78 -8.51 -25.15
CA GLY A 240 -34.79 -9.87 -25.66
C GLY A 240 -34.93 -10.89 -24.53
N VAL A 241 -35.65 -11.98 -24.77
CA VAL A 241 -35.65 -13.13 -23.85
C VAL A 241 -34.21 -13.64 -23.66
N ASN A 242 -33.84 -13.99 -22.43
CA ASN A 242 -32.50 -14.49 -22.04
C ASN A 242 -31.33 -13.50 -22.29
N THR A 243 -31.58 -12.26 -22.69
CA THR A 243 -30.52 -11.25 -22.71
C THR A 243 -30.24 -10.79 -21.28
N THR A 244 -28.99 -10.38 -21.03
CA THR A 244 -28.57 -9.82 -19.75
C THR A 244 -28.34 -8.32 -19.90
N HIS A 245 -28.96 -7.55 -19.01
CA HIS A 245 -28.84 -6.10 -18.92
C HIS A 245 -28.24 -5.70 -17.57
N GLN A 246 -27.59 -4.55 -17.48
CA GLN A 246 -27.14 -3.98 -16.21
C GLN A 246 -28.20 -3.03 -15.68
N VAL A 247 -28.72 -3.28 -14.48
CA VAL A 247 -29.66 -2.40 -13.80
C VAL A 247 -29.01 -1.81 -12.55
N GLY A 248 -29.32 -0.57 -12.23
CA GLY A 248 -28.78 0.11 -11.06
C GLY A 248 -29.73 1.16 -10.49
N GLY A 249 -29.77 1.30 -9.17
CA GLY A 249 -30.47 2.41 -8.54
C GLY A 249 -29.78 3.76 -8.86
N ILE A 250 -30.50 4.87 -8.74
CA ILE A 250 -29.91 6.21 -8.61
C ILE A 250 -30.22 6.68 -7.21
N SER A 251 -29.20 6.89 -6.38
CA SER A 251 -29.42 7.25 -4.98
C SER A 251 -28.23 8.00 -4.39
N PRO A 252 -28.46 8.99 -3.53
CA PRO A 252 -29.76 9.59 -3.22
C PRO A 252 -30.33 10.38 -4.40
N GLN A 253 -31.65 10.56 -4.45
CA GLN A 253 -32.32 11.40 -5.45
C GLN A 253 -33.52 12.16 -4.87
N ARG A 254 -33.97 13.21 -5.55
CA ARG A 254 -35.19 13.95 -5.19
C ARG A 254 -36.27 13.74 -6.24
N ASP A 255 -37.52 13.67 -5.79
CA ASP A 255 -38.67 13.73 -6.71
C ASP A 255 -38.94 15.17 -7.18
N GLN A 256 -39.94 15.33 -8.03
CA GLN A 256 -40.34 16.64 -8.59
C GLN A 256 -40.86 17.62 -7.52
N GLN A 257 -41.27 17.12 -6.36
CA GLN A 257 -41.72 17.93 -5.22
C GLN A 257 -40.55 18.23 -4.26
N GLY A 258 -39.33 17.79 -4.60
CA GLY A 258 -38.12 18.03 -3.81
C GLY A 258 -37.93 17.09 -2.63
N LYS A 259 -38.79 16.08 -2.44
CA LYS A 259 -38.64 15.09 -1.36
C LYS A 259 -37.50 14.14 -1.68
N LEU A 260 -36.67 13.86 -0.68
CA LEU A 260 -35.48 13.05 -0.79
C LEU A 260 -35.81 11.56 -0.67
N TRP A 261 -35.20 10.74 -1.53
CA TRP A 261 -35.43 9.31 -1.64
C TRP A 261 -34.11 8.55 -1.68
N ILE A 262 -34.04 7.47 -0.90
CA ILE A 262 -32.89 6.57 -0.78
C ILE A 262 -33.30 5.20 -1.28
N PHE A 263 -32.44 4.58 -2.09
CA PHE A 263 -32.70 3.26 -2.65
C PHE A 263 -32.77 2.23 -1.51
N ASP A 264 -33.79 1.39 -1.56
CA ASP A 264 -34.01 0.32 -0.59
C ASP A 264 -33.72 -1.04 -1.22
N SER A 265 -34.47 -1.40 -2.26
CA SER A 265 -34.41 -2.75 -2.84
C SER A 265 -34.97 -2.82 -4.25
N TRP A 266 -34.57 -3.83 -5.00
CA TRP A 266 -35.26 -4.23 -6.23
C TRP A 266 -36.32 -5.29 -5.93
N SER A 267 -37.39 -5.34 -6.74
CA SER A 267 -38.45 -6.35 -6.61
C SER A 267 -37.99 -7.78 -6.89
N ASP A 268 -36.88 -7.95 -7.60
CA ASP A 268 -36.23 -9.25 -7.85
C ASP A 268 -35.25 -9.66 -6.73
N GLY A 269 -35.05 -8.81 -5.72
CA GLY A 269 -34.10 -9.06 -4.62
C GLY A 269 -32.63 -8.87 -5.00
N GLY A 270 -32.33 -8.31 -6.18
CA GLY A 270 -30.97 -8.02 -6.62
C GLY A 270 -30.28 -6.92 -5.80
N ALA A 271 -28.96 -6.83 -5.93
CA ALA A 271 -28.13 -5.80 -5.30
C ALA A 271 -28.42 -4.40 -5.88
N TYR A 272 -27.88 -3.34 -5.29
CA TYR A 272 -28.07 -1.95 -5.79
C TYR A 272 -27.80 -1.80 -7.29
N SER A 273 -26.75 -2.46 -7.77
CA SER A 273 -26.40 -2.59 -9.18
C SER A 273 -26.08 -4.04 -9.47
N HIS A 274 -26.73 -4.63 -10.46
CA HIS A 274 -26.56 -6.04 -10.81
C HIS A 274 -26.94 -6.33 -12.27
N ALA A 275 -26.48 -7.49 -12.72
CA ALA A 275 -26.92 -8.07 -13.98
C ALA A 275 -28.33 -8.65 -13.83
N TYR A 276 -29.26 -8.20 -14.66
CA TYR A 276 -30.62 -8.70 -14.78
C TYR A 276 -30.75 -9.54 -16.05
N THR A 277 -31.06 -10.83 -15.92
CA THR A 277 -31.36 -11.71 -17.06
C THR A 277 -32.87 -11.76 -17.29
N VAL A 278 -33.31 -11.47 -18.50
CA VAL A 278 -34.75 -11.45 -18.84
C VAL A 278 -35.32 -12.87 -18.78
N PRO A 279 -36.27 -13.17 -17.86
CA PRO A 279 -36.82 -14.51 -17.71
C PRO A 279 -37.69 -14.94 -18.90
N THR A 280 -37.83 -16.26 -19.06
CA THR A 280 -38.69 -16.87 -20.08
C THR A 280 -40.13 -17.00 -19.58
N GLY A 281 -41.09 -17.12 -20.51
CA GLY A 281 -42.48 -17.45 -20.18
C GLY A 281 -43.42 -16.26 -19.94
N TYR A 282 -42.95 -15.02 -20.11
CA TYR A 282 -43.73 -13.80 -19.90
C TYR A 282 -43.82 -12.97 -21.19
N SER A 283 -44.98 -12.37 -21.45
CA SER A 283 -45.16 -11.35 -22.49
C SER A 283 -44.88 -9.93 -21.99
N THR A 284 -44.95 -9.72 -20.68
CA THR A 284 -44.65 -8.45 -20.01
C THR A 284 -44.07 -8.76 -18.64
N ILE A 285 -43.01 -8.05 -18.27
CA ILE A 285 -42.32 -8.20 -16.99
C ILE A 285 -42.24 -6.82 -16.33
N THR A 286 -42.46 -6.75 -15.01
CA THR A 286 -42.25 -5.52 -14.26
C THR A 286 -41.11 -5.69 -13.26
N LEU A 287 -40.09 -4.84 -13.35
CA LEU A 287 -39.04 -4.69 -12.34
C LEU A 287 -39.23 -3.36 -11.63
N THR A 288 -39.31 -3.41 -10.30
CA THR A 288 -39.58 -2.23 -9.47
C THR A 288 -38.38 -1.94 -8.57
N ALA A 289 -37.83 -0.73 -8.65
CA ALA A 289 -36.92 -0.22 -7.62
C ALA A 289 -37.75 0.48 -6.52
N LYS A 290 -37.56 0.03 -5.28
CA LYS A 290 -38.21 0.59 -4.10
C LYS A 290 -37.27 1.60 -3.45
N PHE A 291 -37.85 2.72 -3.04
CA PHE A 291 -37.15 3.78 -2.34
C PHE A 291 -37.88 4.11 -1.04
N VAL A 292 -37.10 4.45 -0.03
CA VAL A 292 -37.59 4.97 1.25
C VAL A 292 -37.32 6.46 1.35
N ALA A 293 -38.17 7.16 2.11
CA ALA A 293 -37.97 8.59 2.32
C ALA A 293 -36.63 8.82 3.05
N GLY A 294 -35.80 9.70 2.51
CA GLY A 294 -34.56 10.15 3.12
C GLY A 294 -34.73 11.47 3.86
N THR A 295 -33.80 11.74 4.77
CA THR A 295 -33.61 13.04 5.42
C THR A 295 -32.19 13.53 5.20
N GLN A 296 -32.00 14.84 5.27
CA GLN A 296 -30.68 15.45 5.14
C GLN A 296 -30.08 15.66 6.52
N VAL A 297 -28.86 15.16 6.74
CA VAL A 297 -28.09 15.38 7.97
C VAL A 297 -26.85 16.17 7.65
N THR A 298 -26.65 17.27 8.35
CA THR A 298 -25.57 18.22 8.06
C THR A 298 -24.70 18.40 9.29
N PHE A 299 -23.41 18.16 9.12
CA PHE A 299 -22.38 18.51 10.11
C PHE A 299 -21.61 19.74 9.65
N LEU A 300 -21.33 20.61 10.60
CA LEU A 300 -20.55 21.82 10.41
C LEU A 300 -19.43 21.84 11.43
N THR A 301 -18.40 22.62 11.14
CA THR A 301 -17.38 22.97 12.10
C THR A 301 -17.37 24.48 12.28
N ASN A 302 -17.06 24.92 13.49
CA ASN A 302 -16.78 26.31 13.80
C ASN A 302 -15.38 26.38 14.44
N PRO A 303 -14.35 26.86 13.73
CA PRO A 303 -14.39 27.47 12.39
C PRO A 303 -14.71 26.47 11.26
N PRO A 304 -15.20 26.95 10.10
CA PRO A 304 -15.56 26.09 8.97
C PRO A 304 -14.34 25.45 8.32
N GLY A 305 -14.54 24.26 7.75
CA GLY A 305 -13.52 23.56 6.95
C GLY A 305 -12.59 22.63 7.75
N LEU A 306 -12.85 22.41 9.04
CA LEU A 306 -12.14 21.41 9.82
C LEU A 306 -12.69 20.01 9.51
N PRO A 307 -11.83 18.98 9.38
CA PRO A 307 -12.29 17.64 9.05
C PRO A 307 -13.00 16.97 10.23
N LEU A 308 -14.05 16.21 9.91
CA LEU A 308 -14.78 15.34 10.82
C LEU A 308 -14.69 13.91 10.29
N THR A 309 -14.83 12.92 11.16
CA THR A 309 -14.96 11.53 10.73
C THR A 309 -16.42 11.11 10.83
N VAL A 310 -16.98 10.59 9.74
CA VAL A 310 -18.34 10.04 9.68
C VAL A 310 -18.23 8.60 9.16
N ASP A 311 -18.77 7.65 9.92
CA ASP A 311 -18.73 6.21 9.64
C ASP A 311 -17.31 5.69 9.28
N GLY A 312 -16.31 6.20 10.00
CA GLY A 312 -14.90 5.81 9.84
C GLY A 312 -14.15 6.50 8.69
N ARG A 313 -14.80 7.41 7.95
CA ARG A 313 -14.18 8.15 6.84
C ARG A 313 -14.09 9.65 7.17
N ASN A 314 -13.00 10.31 6.78
CA ASN A 314 -12.71 11.70 7.16
C ASN A 314 -12.35 12.64 5.99
N ASN A 315 -12.43 12.15 4.75
CA ASN A 315 -12.05 12.88 3.54
C ASN A 315 -13.26 13.22 2.66
N TYR A 316 -14.34 13.68 3.29
CA TYR A 316 -15.53 14.13 2.60
C TYR A 316 -15.34 15.55 2.04
N SER A 317 -15.85 15.80 0.83
CA SER A 317 -15.85 17.13 0.22
C SER A 317 -16.87 18.08 0.87
N ASN A 318 -17.94 17.53 1.43
CA ASN A 318 -18.90 18.22 2.28
C ASN A 318 -19.48 17.22 3.30
N TYR A 319 -19.98 17.73 4.42
CA TYR A 319 -20.57 16.91 5.49
C TYR A 319 -22.09 16.99 5.50
N THR A 320 -22.70 16.94 4.30
CA THR A 320 -24.15 16.83 4.14
C THR A 320 -24.49 15.47 3.56
N PHE A 321 -25.25 14.68 4.31
CA PHE A 321 -25.57 13.30 3.98
C PHE A 321 -27.06 13.11 3.81
N ALA A 322 -27.44 12.21 2.90
CA ALA A 322 -28.78 11.71 2.76
C ALA A 322 -28.88 10.38 3.50
N TRP A 323 -29.61 10.34 4.61
CA TRP A 323 -29.78 9.15 5.45
C TRP A 323 -31.24 8.75 5.56
N VAL A 324 -31.47 7.48 5.87
CA VAL A 324 -32.83 6.97 6.14
C VAL A 324 -33.18 7.36 7.58
N PRO A 325 -34.32 8.03 7.85
CA PRO A 325 -34.71 8.33 9.21
C PRO A 325 -34.71 7.09 10.11
N GLY A 326 -34.16 7.22 11.32
CA GLY A 326 -33.95 6.12 12.26
C GLY A 326 -32.63 5.36 12.09
N SER A 327 -31.88 5.56 11.00
CA SER A 327 -30.54 4.98 10.88
C SER A 327 -29.57 5.64 11.85
N MET A 328 -28.67 4.84 12.43
CA MET A 328 -27.61 5.32 13.33
C MET A 328 -26.28 5.39 12.59
N HIS A 329 -25.57 6.49 12.78
CA HIS A 329 -24.29 6.76 12.16
C HIS A 329 -23.28 7.28 13.20
N SER A 330 -22.04 6.83 13.07
CA SER A 330 -20.97 7.24 13.99
C SER A 330 -20.33 8.52 13.50
N VAL A 331 -20.26 9.53 14.36
CA VAL A 331 -19.62 10.81 14.04
C VAL A 331 -18.60 11.14 15.10
N THR A 332 -17.40 11.50 14.66
CA THR A 332 -16.29 11.88 15.53
C THR A 332 -15.73 13.23 15.10
N ALA A 333 -15.78 14.18 16.04
CA ALA A 333 -14.96 15.38 16.03
C ALA A 333 -13.59 15.04 16.66
N PRO A 334 -12.48 15.13 15.91
CA PRO A 334 -11.14 14.93 16.47
C PRO A 334 -10.88 15.89 17.64
N ALA A 335 -10.22 15.41 18.70
CA ALA A 335 -9.87 16.22 19.87
C ALA A 335 -8.98 17.42 19.51
N THR A 336 -8.12 17.23 18.52
CA THR A 336 -7.31 18.27 17.90
C THR A 336 -7.48 18.23 16.39
N ASN A 337 -7.59 19.39 15.76
CA ASN A 337 -7.69 19.53 14.32
C ASN A 337 -6.77 20.64 13.82
N THR A 338 -6.30 20.52 12.57
CA THR A 338 -5.44 21.54 11.95
C THR A 338 -6.10 22.02 10.68
N ASP A 339 -6.16 23.35 10.49
CA ASP A 339 -6.68 23.94 9.27
C ASP A 339 -5.62 23.94 8.14
N ALA A 340 -6.02 24.38 6.94
CA ALA A 340 -5.12 24.46 5.79
C ALA A 340 -3.98 25.49 5.96
N ALA A 341 -4.08 26.41 6.92
CA ALA A 341 -3.06 27.40 7.24
C ALA A 341 -2.09 26.92 8.35
N GLY A 342 -2.27 25.69 8.87
CA GLY A 342 -1.44 25.11 9.92
C GLY A 342 -1.84 25.52 11.34
N ASN A 343 -2.97 26.22 11.53
CA ASN A 343 -3.47 26.54 12.86
C ASN A 343 -4.06 25.28 13.49
N THR A 344 -3.66 24.99 14.72
CA THR A 344 -4.21 23.88 15.50
C THR A 344 -5.38 24.36 16.35
N TYR A 345 -6.41 23.55 16.44
CA TYR A 345 -7.64 23.79 17.17
C TYR A 345 -7.91 22.65 18.12
N GLN A 346 -8.47 22.97 19.29
CA GLN A 346 -8.94 22.00 20.28
C GLN A 346 -10.45 21.93 20.25
N PHE A 347 -11.01 20.71 20.27
CA PHE A 347 -12.45 20.49 20.33
C PHE A 347 -13.01 21.05 21.65
N ASP A 348 -14.05 21.88 21.53
CA ASP A 348 -14.72 22.53 22.66
C ASP A 348 -16.04 21.82 22.99
N GLY A 349 -16.82 21.46 21.96
CA GLY A 349 -18.07 20.76 22.15
C GLY A 349 -18.95 20.73 20.91
N TRP A 350 -19.92 19.82 20.88
CA TRP A 350 -20.95 19.82 19.86
C TRP A 350 -22.12 20.73 20.25
N SER A 351 -22.80 21.30 19.25
CA SER A 351 -24.02 22.11 19.45
C SER A 351 -25.17 21.35 20.14
N ASN A 352 -25.18 20.02 20.05
CA ASN A 352 -26.15 19.16 20.74
C ASN A 352 -25.66 18.68 22.12
N LEU A 353 -24.56 19.23 22.64
CA LEU A 353 -23.94 18.86 23.92
C LEU A 353 -23.50 17.39 24.01
N GLY A 354 -23.41 16.69 22.87
CA GLY A 354 -22.91 15.33 22.80
C GLY A 354 -21.38 15.24 22.97
N PRO A 355 -20.85 14.06 23.34
CA PRO A 355 -19.41 13.81 23.39
C PRO A 355 -18.76 13.92 22.01
N ALA A 356 -17.43 14.07 21.98
CA ALA A 356 -16.65 14.25 20.74
C ALA A 356 -16.93 13.17 19.69
N THR A 357 -17.04 11.91 20.13
CA THR A 357 -17.55 10.79 19.34
C THR A 357 -18.94 10.41 19.82
N GLN A 358 -19.91 10.38 18.91
CA GLN A 358 -21.31 10.07 19.23
C GLN A 358 -22.01 9.33 18.09
N GLN A 359 -23.08 8.61 18.45
CA GLN A 359 -24.01 8.01 17.50
C GLN A 359 -25.14 9.00 17.21
N ILE A 360 -25.32 9.34 15.95
CA ILE A 360 -26.38 10.23 15.48
C ILE A 360 -27.46 9.38 14.84
N THR A 361 -28.68 9.50 15.35
CA THR A 361 -29.87 8.90 14.71
C THR A 361 -30.50 9.93 13.80
N ALA A 362 -30.65 9.60 12.51
CA ALA A 362 -31.25 10.50 11.54
C ALA A 362 -32.74 10.78 11.91
N SER A 363 -33.10 12.03 12.14
CA SER A 363 -34.47 12.44 12.49
C SER A 363 -35.35 12.63 11.25
N THR A 364 -36.65 12.40 11.39
CA THR A 364 -37.64 12.81 10.39
C THR A 364 -37.82 14.33 10.30
N ASP A 365 -37.42 15.08 11.34
CA ASP A 365 -37.39 16.54 11.34
C ASP A 365 -36.03 17.05 10.80
N PRO A 366 -35.98 17.69 9.62
CA PRO A 366 -34.74 18.21 9.06
C PRO A 366 -34.06 19.27 9.93
N ALA A 367 -34.82 20.02 10.75
CA ALA A 367 -34.25 21.04 11.63
C ALA A 367 -33.42 20.41 12.77
N ALA A 368 -33.80 19.21 13.22
CA ALA A 368 -33.08 18.45 14.25
C ALA A 368 -31.78 17.80 13.73
N ASN A 369 -31.57 17.77 12.41
CA ASN A 369 -30.45 17.07 11.77
C ASN A 369 -29.25 17.98 11.44
N ARG A 370 -29.04 19.04 12.22
CA ARG A 370 -27.94 19.98 12.03
C ARG A 370 -27.08 20.04 13.28
N TYR A 371 -25.81 19.66 13.13
CA TYR A 371 -24.84 19.59 14.22
C TYR A 371 -23.61 20.44 13.90
N THR A 372 -23.13 21.22 14.86
CA THR A 372 -21.90 22.00 14.72
C THR A 372 -20.89 21.55 15.76
N ALA A 373 -19.71 21.09 15.32
CA ALA A 373 -18.56 20.89 16.20
C ALA A 373 -17.86 22.23 16.39
N ASN A 374 -17.84 22.72 17.63
CA ASN A 374 -17.15 23.94 18.00
C ASN A 374 -15.72 23.61 18.41
N TYR A 375 -14.82 24.46 17.96
CA TYR A 375 -13.39 24.35 18.16
C TYR A 375 -12.85 25.70 18.60
N GLN A 376 -11.91 25.68 19.54
CA GLN A 376 -11.17 26.86 19.98
C GLN A 376 -9.75 26.80 19.42
N LEU A 377 -9.21 27.95 19.03
CA LEU A 377 -7.83 28.04 18.55
C LEU A 377 -6.89 27.59 19.67
N ALA A 378 -5.97 26.67 19.36
CA ALA A 378 -5.00 26.15 20.32
C ALA A 378 -3.67 26.90 20.21
N GLY A 379 -3.03 27.12 21.35
CA GLY A 379 -1.66 27.57 21.45
C GLY A 379 -0.75 26.46 21.98
N SER A 380 0.54 26.78 22.07
CA SER A 380 1.57 25.88 22.60
C SER A 380 2.55 26.65 23.47
N ILE A 381 2.90 26.07 24.62
CA ILE A 381 3.99 26.53 25.49
C ILE A 381 5.13 25.50 25.39
N THR A 382 6.28 25.92 24.87
CA THR A 382 7.52 25.16 24.91
C THR A 382 8.26 25.46 26.20
N ILE A 383 8.39 24.46 27.07
CA ILE A 383 9.12 24.54 28.33
C ILE A 383 10.50 23.93 28.12
N GLN A 384 11.54 24.70 28.41
CA GLN A 384 12.93 24.31 28.29
C GLN A 384 13.66 24.51 29.62
N SER A 385 14.82 23.88 29.76
CA SER A 385 15.74 24.19 30.85
C SER A 385 17.14 24.40 30.31
N SER A 386 17.92 25.18 31.05
CA SER A 386 19.35 25.35 30.84
C SER A 386 20.07 25.06 32.15
N PRO A 387 20.84 23.96 32.27
CA PRO A 387 21.07 22.91 31.26
C PRO A 387 19.82 22.13 30.87
N ALA A 388 19.82 21.51 29.68
CA ALA A 388 18.69 20.73 29.17
C ALA A 388 18.48 19.42 29.95
N GLY A 389 17.23 18.92 29.96
CA GLY A 389 16.90 17.61 30.54
C GLY A 389 16.43 17.62 31.99
N VAL A 390 16.17 18.79 32.59
CA VAL A 390 15.59 18.85 33.94
C VAL A 390 14.13 18.38 33.92
N PRO A 391 13.74 17.40 34.77
CA PRO A 391 12.36 16.94 34.85
C PRO A 391 11.47 17.98 35.55
N MET A 392 10.59 18.60 34.78
CA MET A 392 9.58 19.56 35.27
C MET A 392 8.27 18.83 35.60
N GLN A 393 7.33 19.54 36.23
CA GLN A 393 5.94 19.10 36.34
C GLN A 393 5.02 20.04 35.56
N VAL A 394 4.09 19.48 34.80
CA VAL A 394 3.04 20.18 34.07
C VAL A 394 1.70 19.54 34.45
N ASP A 395 0.79 20.32 35.03
CA ASP A 395 -0.50 19.83 35.56
C ASP A 395 -0.35 18.59 36.47
N GLY A 396 0.74 18.53 37.24
CA GLY A 396 1.08 17.42 38.14
C GLY A 396 1.67 16.17 37.45
N GLN A 397 1.93 16.22 36.14
CA GLN A 397 2.58 15.16 35.38
C GLN A 397 4.03 15.52 35.03
N ALA A 398 4.92 14.53 35.09
CA ALA A 398 6.32 14.73 34.78
C ALA A 398 6.53 15.13 33.30
N CYS A 399 7.38 16.13 33.06
CA CYS A 399 7.68 16.71 31.75
C CYS A 399 9.19 16.92 31.63
N THR A 400 9.90 16.01 30.95
CA THR A 400 11.34 16.17 30.71
C THR A 400 11.59 17.24 29.66
N THR A 401 12.36 18.27 29.99
CA THR A 401 12.63 19.39 29.08
C THR A 401 13.61 19.00 27.94
N PRO A 402 13.43 19.53 26.72
CA PRO A 402 12.33 20.40 26.30
C PRO A 402 11.03 19.63 26.10
N CYS A 403 9.90 20.18 26.56
CA CYS A 403 8.58 19.62 26.33
C CYS A 403 7.58 20.68 25.86
N ASN A 404 6.58 20.27 25.07
CA ASN A 404 5.56 21.16 24.51
C ASN A 404 4.20 20.86 25.12
N VAL A 405 3.53 21.88 25.63
CA VAL A 405 2.19 21.79 26.20
C VAL A 405 1.23 22.53 25.31
N SER A 406 0.26 21.83 24.70
CA SER A 406 -0.78 22.46 23.90
C SER A 406 -2.12 22.48 24.62
N ARG A 407 -2.80 23.63 24.59
CA ARG A 407 -4.15 23.87 25.11
C ARG A 407 -4.84 24.93 24.23
N ALA A 408 -6.15 25.06 24.37
CA ALA A 408 -6.90 26.21 23.88
C ALA A 408 -6.28 27.54 24.34
N LEU A 409 -6.31 28.56 23.48
CA LEU A 409 -5.88 29.90 23.86
C LEU A 409 -6.74 30.44 25.01
N GLY A 410 -6.08 31.04 26.00
CA GLY A 410 -6.72 31.48 27.25
C GLY A 410 -6.84 30.39 28.33
N ALA A 411 -6.61 29.12 27.99
CA ALA A 411 -6.54 28.06 28.98
C ALA A 411 -5.32 28.25 29.89
N THR A 412 -5.41 27.69 31.10
CA THR A 412 -4.34 27.73 32.08
C THR A 412 -3.60 26.40 32.18
N VAL A 413 -2.31 26.47 32.50
CA VAL A 413 -1.42 25.33 32.71
C VAL A 413 -0.65 25.57 33.99
N GLN A 414 -0.67 24.63 34.93
CA GLN A 414 0.19 24.70 36.11
C GLN A 414 1.56 24.11 35.77
N ILE A 415 2.62 24.87 35.98
CA ILE A 415 3.99 24.41 35.84
C ILE A 415 4.71 24.44 37.19
N SER A 416 5.65 23.52 37.38
CA SER A 416 6.53 23.52 38.54
C SER A 416 7.94 23.10 38.14
N ALA A 417 8.89 23.99 38.44
CA ALA A 417 10.31 23.70 38.41
C ALA A 417 10.79 23.15 39.76
N PRO A 418 11.45 21.98 39.80
CA PRO A 418 12.04 21.49 41.04
C PRO A 418 13.13 22.45 41.51
N ALA A 419 13.13 22.77 42.81
CA ALA A 419 14.14 23.62 43.42
C ALA A 419 15.55 23.05 43.26
N ASN A 420 15.67 21.72 43.37
CA ASN A 420 16.88 20.96 43.13
C ASN A 420 16.57 19.75 42.25
N SER A 421 17.43 19.45 41.28
CA SER A 421 17.37 18.24 40.47
C SER A 421 18.71 17.51 40.53
N MET A 422 18.71 16.27 41.04
CA MET A 422 19.93 15.45 41.08
C MET A 422 20.36 15.09 39.65
N VAL A 423 21.66 15.22 39.37
CA VAL A 423 22.29 14.82 38.10
C VAL A 423 23.04 13.50 38.29
N SER A 424 23.82 13.42 39.35
CA SER A 424 24.56 12.23 39.78
C SER A 424 24.83 12.33 41.28
N ASP A 425 25.50 11.33 41.85
CA ASP A 425 25.97 11.43 43.24
C ASP A 425 26.85 12.68 43.44
N GLY A 426 26.58 13.43 44.50
CA GLY A 426 27.24 14.71 44.80
C GLY A 426 27.01 15.88 43.81
N VAL A 427 26.22 15.72 42.75
CA VAL A 427 25.97 16.76 41.73
C VAL A 427 24.47 17.02 41.58
N ARG A 428 24.05 18.27 41.75
CA ARG A 428 22.66 18.69 41.52
C ARG A 428 22.58 20.01 40.75
N LEU A 429 21.43 20.28 40.17
CA LEU A 429 21.07 21.55 39.58
C LEU A 429 20.13 22.28 40.53
N ALA A 430 20.43 23.55 40.86
CA ALA A 430 19.59 24.41 41.67
C ALA A 430 18.87 25.44 40.78
N PHE A 431 17.55 25.56 40.94
CA PHE A 431 16.72 26.49 40.16
C PHE A 431 17.09 27.93 40.48
N VAL A 432 17.25 28.75 39.44
CA VAL A 432 17.54 30.19 39.56
C VAL A 432 16.30 31.00 39.27
N ALA A 433 15.82 30.93 38.02
CA ALA A 433 14.71 31.74 37.55
C ALA A 433 14.15 31.18 36.24
N TRP A 434 12.90 31.51 35.95
CA TRP A 434 12.36 31.44 34.60
C TRP A 434 12.79 32.68 33.79
N THR A 435 12.76 32.60 32.46
CA THR A 435 13.09 33.72 31.54
C THR A 435 12.26 34.98 31.74
N ASP A 436 11.09 34.85 32.36
CA ASP A 436 10.17 35.95 32.68
C ASP A 436 10.16 36.31 34.18
N ASN A 437 11.13 35.78 34.96
CA ASN A 437 11.30 36.01 36.40
C ASN A 437 10.10 35.61 37.28
N GLY A 438 9.21 34.73 36.80
CA GLY A 438 8.12 34.23 37.64
C GLY A 438 8.56 33.21 38.70
N PRO A 439 7.68 32.86 39.65
CA PRO A 439 7.94 31.83 40.66
C PRO A 439 8.19 30.44 40.06
N ALA A 440 8.94 29.58 40.77
CA ALA A 440 9.26 28.22 40.33
C ALA A 440 8.02 27.37 40.04
N THR A 441 6.99 27.46 40.90
CA THR A 441 5.67 26.87 40.70
C THR A 441 4.65 27.97 40.43
N ARG A 442 3.92 27.87 39.33
CA ARG A 442 2.94 28.89 38.93
C ARG A 442 1.97 28.40 37.87
N THR A 443 0.88 29.13 37.73
CA THR A 443 -0.08 28.95 36.65
C THR A 443 0.23 29.92 35.52
N LEU A 444 0.30 29.42 34.29
CA LEU A 444 0.48 30.18 33.06
C LEU A 444 -0.77 30.14 32.22
N THR A 445 -1.05 31.23 31.52
CA THR A 445 -2.10 31.28 30.50
C THR A 445 -1.49 31.08 29.12
N VAL A 446 -2.07 30.18 28.32
CA VAL A 446 -1.68 29.99 26.91
C VAL A 446 -2.17 31.20 26.11
N ALA A 447 -1.35 32.24 26.00
CA ALA A 447 -1.78 33.54 25.47
C ALA A 447 -1.46 33.72 23.97
N ALA A 448 -0.66 32.83 23.37
CA ALA A 448 -0.28 32.92 21.96
C ALA A 448 -0.15 31.53 21.32
N LYS A 449 -0.13 31.49 19.98
CA LYS A 449 0.04 30.25 19.19
C LYS A 449 1.32 29.50 19.56
N GLN A 450 2.39 30.25 19.84
CA GLN A 450 3.67 29.74 20.30
C GLN A 450 4.18 30.64 21.42
N GLN A 451 4.54 30.03 22.54
CA GLN A 451 5.18 30.66 23.68
C GLN A 451 6.35 29.78 24.09
N ALA A 452 7.43 30.38 24.56
CA ALA A 452 8.59 29.64 25.06
C ALA A 452 8.96 30.16 26.45
N LEU A 453 9.37 29.24 27.31
CA LEU A 453 9.81 29.53 28.66
C LEU A 453 11.01 28.66 29.00
N ILE A 454 12.08 29.29 29.50
CA ILE A 454 13.31 28.58 29.86
C ILE A 454 13.54 28.72 31.37
N ALA A 455 13.70 27.60 32.06
CA ALA A 455 14.20 27.58 33.44
C ALA A 455 15.72 27.54 33.45
N SER A 456 16.32 28.51 34.12
CA SER A 456 17.76 28.58 34.34
C SER A 456 18.12 27.86 35.64
N TYR A 457 19.13 27.01 35.58
CA TYR A 457 19.70 26.29 36.70
C TYR A 457 21.21 26.54 36.81
N LEU A 458 21.72 26.45 38.03
CA LEU A 458 23.16 26.40 38.30
C LEU A 458 23.55 25.02 38.81
N TYR A 459 24.72 24.55 38.40
CA TYR A 459 25.33 23.38 39.03
C TYR A 459 25.67 23.68 40.49
N GLN A 460 25.38 22.71 41.35
CA GLN A 460 25.83 22.65 42.72
C GLN A 460 26.56 21.34 42.97
N TYR A 461 27.63 21.43 43.74
CA TYR A 461 28.48 20.30 44.09
C TYR A 461 28.51 20.11 45.60
N GLN A 462 28.49 18.85 46.02
CA GLN A 462 28.56 18.48 47.43
C GLN A 462 30.00 18.57 47.95
N LEU A 463 30.17 19.16 49.12
CA LEU A 463 31.37 19.07 49.94
C LEU A 463 31.13 18.05 51.06
N ASN A 464 31.92 16.99 51.07
CA ASN A 464 31.97 16.03 52.16
C ASN A 464 33.21 16.33 53.02
N ALA A 465 33.01 16.64 54.28
CA ALA A 465 34.08 16.91 55.24
C ALA A 465 34.03 15.87 56.35
N ARG A 466 35.15 15.17 56.59
CA ARG A 466 35.25 14.11 57.62
C ARG A 466 36.60 14.12 58.31
N SER A 467 36.66 13.61 59.53
CA SER A 467 37.91 13.46 60.28
C SER A 467 38.27 11.99 60.46
N THR A 468 39.57 11.74 60.59
CA THR A 468 40.12 10.43 60.94
C THR A 468 40.99 10.62 62.20
N PRO A 469 40.60 10.09 63.37
CA PRO A 469 39.36 9.35 63.66
C PRO A 469 38.06 10.17 63.52
N PRO A 470 36.90 9.53 63.28
CA PRO A 470 35.61 10.21 63.16
C PRO A 470 35.23 11.01 64.41
N ASN A 471 34.47 12.09 64.23
CA ASN A 471 33.98 12.98 65.30
C ASN A 471 35.09 13.70 66.10
N GLY A 472 36.35 13.64 65.67
CA GLY A 472 37.45 14.32 66.36
C GLY A 472 37.52 15.84 66.17
N VAL A 473 36.60 16.44 65.38
CA VAL A 473 36.56 17.89 65.14
C VAL A 473 35.13 18.43 65.05
N THR A 474 34.99 19.72 65.31
CA THR A 474 33.83 20.54 64.92
C THR A 474 34.16 21.26 63.62
N TRP A 475 33.33 21.07 62.58
CA TRP A 475 33.53 21.68 61.26
C TRP A 475 32.92 23.07 61.16
N HIS A 476 33.62 23.95 60.46
CA HIS A 476 33.13 25.26 60.07
C HIS A 476 33.39 25.46 58.57
N THR A 477 32.41 26.00 57.85
CA THR A 477 32.51 26.29 56.42
C THR A 477 32.07 27.71 56.14
N GLU A 478 32.82 28.45 55.33
CA GLU A 478 32.47 29.79 54.85
C GLU A 478 32.50 29.81 53.31
N PRO A 479 31.37 30.05 52.62
CA PRO A 479 30.03 30.26 53.20
C PRO A 479 29.48 29.00 53.90
N ALA A 480 28.58 29.21 54.86
CA ALA A 480 27.87 28.11 55.50
C ALA A 480 26.88 27.47 54.53
N SER A 481 26.84 26.13 54.48
CA SER A 481 25.83 25.39 53.70
C SER A 481 25.10 24.38 54.60
N PRO A 482 23.76 24.48 54.75
CA PRO A 482 23.00 23.57 55.60
C PRO A 482 23.01 22.11 55.14
N ASP A 483 23.15 21.87 53.83
CA ASP A 483 23.10 20.53 53.22
C ASP A 483 24.42 20.12 52.54
N GLY A 484 25.47 20.95 52.71
CA GLY A 484 26.80 20.70 52.17
C GLY A 484 26.92 20.90 50.65
N PHE A 485 25.91 21.43 49.97
CA PHE A 485 26.00 21.77 48.55
C PHE A 485 26.35 23.24 48.35
N TYR A 486 27.16 23.50 47.33
CA TYR A 486 27.66 24.82 46.97
C TYR A 486 27.53 25.07 45.49
N ASN A 487 27.25 26.32 45.09
CA ASN A 487 27.22 26.70 43.68
C ASN A 487 28.57 26.42 43.01
N ALA A 488 28.51 26.06 41.73
CA ALA A 488 29.69 25.86 40.92
C ALA A 488 30.59 27.09 40.96
N GLN A 489 31.90 26.85 41.09
CA GLN A 489 32.95 27.87 41.22
C GLN A 489 32.92 28.67 42.53
N THR A 490 32.04 28.36 43.49
CA THR A 490 32.13 28.96 44.83
C THR A 490 33.43 28.52 45.51
N GLY A 491 34.22 29.48 45.97
CA GLY A 491 35.34 29.23 46.87
C GLY A 491 34.80 28.99 48.29
N VAL A 492 35.08 27.82 48.84
CA VAL A 492 34.66 27.44 50.20
C VAL A 492 35.91 27.35 51.07
N THR A 493 35.90 28.08 52.17
CA THR A 493 36.88 27.92 53.25
C THR A 493 36.36 26.89 54.22
N VAL A 494 37.15 25.85 54.47
CA VAL A 494 36.88 24.78 55.43
C VAL A 494 37.86 24.94 56.58
N SER A 495 37.34 25.12 57.78
CA SER A 495 38.13 25.17 59.01
C SER A 495 37.55 24.21 60.04
N LEU A 496 38.36 23.89 61.05
CA LEU A 496 37.96 22.97 62.10
C LEU A 496 38.48 23.39 63.46
N GLU A 497 37.74 23.02 64.50
CA GLU A 497 38.18 23.04 65.88
C GLU A 497 38.34 21.60 66.38
N THR A 498 39.53 21.24 66.88
CA THR A 498 39.76 19.89 67.39
C THR A 498 38.98 19.66 68.67
N GLN A 499 38.29 18.53 68.74
CA GLN A 499 37.70 18.04 69.99
C GLN A 499 38.81 17.65 70.97
N PRO A 500 38.54 17.68 72.29
CA PRO A 500 39.52 17.26 73.28
C PRO A 500 40.05 15.83 73.03
N GLY A 501 41.35 15.62 73.22
CA GLY A 501 42.02 14.35 72.94
C GLY A 501 42.54 14.20 71.51
N PHE A 502 42.41 15.24 70.67
CA PHE A 502 42.92 15.24 69.31
C PHE A 502 43.78 16.47 69.00
N GLN A 503 44.80 16.28 68.18
CA GLN A 503 45.59 17.35 67.57
C GLN A 503 45.50 17.22 66.05
N PHE A 504 45.27 18.33 65.36
CA PHE A 504 45.28 18.38 63.90
C PHE A 504 46.68 18.07 63.36
N LEU A 505 46.76 17.12 62.41
CA LEU A 505 48.01 16.73 61.77
C LEU A 505 48.14 17.41 60.41
N ASN A 506 47.25 17.09 59.48
CA ASN A 506 47.22 17.64 58.13
C ASN A 506 45.87 17.35 57.45
N TRP A 507 45.67 17.99 56.30
CA TRP A 507 44.59 17.66 55.38
C TRP A 507 44.98 16.53 54.42
N SER A 508 44.02 15.67 54.09
CA SER A 508 44.08 14.67 53.02
C SER A 508 42.78 14.68 52.19
N GLY A 509 42.73 13.89 51.10
CA GLY A 509 41.62 13.90 50.14
C GLY A 509 41.85 14.91 48.99
N ASP A 510 40.89 15.81 48.76
CA ASP A 510 40.94 16.81 47.68
C ASP A 510 41.71 18.08 48.03
N VAL A 511 42.21 18.19 49.26
CA VAL A 511 43.01 19.32 49.74
C VAL A 511 44.21 18.81 50.55
N SER A 512 45.22 19.65 50.70
CA SER A 512 46.45 19.34 51.43
C SER A 512 46.93 20.55 52.22
N GLY A 513 47.56 20.34 53.36
CA GLY A 513 48.16 21.40 54.17
C GLY A 513 48.22 21.04 55.65
N SER A 514 48.99 21.78 56.43
CA SER A 514 49.21 21.57 57.87
C SER A 514 48.57 22.65 58.75
N MET A 515 47.82 23.58 58.15
CA MET A 515 47.04 24.58 58.89
C MET A 515 45.61 24.05 59.12
N PRO A 516 44.97 24.30 60.27
CA PRO A 516 43.60 23.83 60.59
C PRO A 516 42.49 24.56 59.79
N SER A 517 42.85 25.18 58.68
CA SER A 517 41.96 25.85 57.73
C SER A 517 42.54 25.71 56.31
N THR A 518 41.67 25.52 55.32
CA THR A 518 42.02 25.42 53.89
C THR A 518 40.88 25.96 53.04
N SER A 519 41.17 26.38 51.80
CA SER A 519 40.15 26.79 50.84
C SER A 519 40.19 25.93 49.58
N LEU A 520 39.02 25.75 48.96
CA LEU A 520 38.91 25.03 47.69
C LEU A 520 37.78 25.61 46.83
N ALA A 521 37.88 25.43 45.52
CA ALA A 521 36.81 25.79 44.59
C ALA A 521 35.89 24.57 44.34
N MET A 522 34.57 24.80 44.44
CA MET A 522 33.55 23.79 44.16
C MET A 522 33.31 23.70 42.65
N ASN A 523 34.21 23.06 41.92
CA ASN A 523 34.10 22.81 40.47
C ASN A 523 33.72 21.35 40.14
N ALA A 524 33.66 20.49 41.14
CA ALA A 524 33.20 19.09 41.14
C ALA A 524 32.78 18.75 42.59
N PRO A 525 32.16 17.59 42.87
CA PRO A 525 32.02 17.10 44.24
C PRO A 525 33.39 16.98 44.92
N ARG A 526 33.48 17.32 46.20
CA ARG A 526 34.74 17.42 46.94
C ARG A 526 34.69 16.64 48.24
N ASN A 527 35.80 16.01 48.59
CA ASN A 527 35.97 15.25 49.82
C ASN A 527 37.24 15.71 50.56
N VAL A 528 37.03 16.33 51.72
CA VAL A 528 38.07 16.89 52.57
C VAL A 528 38.19 16.05 53.83
N ILE A 529 39.40 15.59 54.13
CA ILE A 529 39.67 14.72 55.27
C ILE A 529 40.66 15.42 56.21
N ALA A 530 40.28 15.58 57.47
CA ALA A 530 41.20 16.03 58.53
C ALA A 530 41.83 14.81 59.22
N GLU A 531 43.14 14.66 59.07
CA GLU A 531 43.91 13.66 59.80
C GLU A 531 44.27 14.21 61.18
N LEU A 532 44.02 13.42 62.22
CA LEU A 532 44.23 13.80 63.61
C LEU A 532 45.13 12.80 64.32
N ASN A 533 46.00 13.31 65.17
CA ASN A 533 46.70 12.49 66.15
C ASN A 533 45.93 12.47 67.47
N PRO A 534 45.69 11.28 68.07
CA PRO A 534 45.26 11.20 69.45
C PRO A 534 46.34 11.81 70.36
N ILE A 535 45.93 12.68 71.28
CA ILE A 535 46.79 13.21 72.34
C ILE A 535 46.19 12.89 73.71
N PRO A 536 47.02 12.69 74.76
CA PRO A 536 46.50 12.51 76.11
C PRO A 536 45.61 13.70 76.50
N TYR A 537 44.37 13.40 76.86
CA TYR A 537 43.43 14.39 77.38
C TYR A 537 42.88 13.92 78.71
N ILE A 538 43.02 14.78 79.71
CA ILE A 538 42.41 14.58 81.01
C ILE A 538 41.19 15.50 81.04
N ALA A 539 40.00 14.89 81.12
CA ALA A 539 38.76 15.66 81.27
C ALA A 539 38.86 16.56 82.51
N PRO A 540 38.22 17.75 82.55
CA PRO A 540 38.25 18.64 83.70
C PRO A 540 37.89 17.98 85.03
N ASN A 541 37.06 16.93 85.00
CA ASN A 541 36.65 16.14 86.16
C ASN A 541 37.59 14.97 86.49
N GLY A 542 38.60 14.71 85.66
CA GLY A 542 39.57 13.61 85.79
C GLY A 542 40.70 13.92 86.77
N ILE A 543 40.89 15.19 87.15
CA ILE A 543 41.74 15.58 88.27
C ILE A 543 40.81 15.89 89.46
N GLN A 544 40.60 14.91 90.33
CA GLN A 544 39.90 15.12 91.59
C GLN A 544 40.90 15.18 92.73
N ASN A 545 40.73 16.19 93.59
CA ASN A 545 41.48 16.25 94.84
C ASN A 545 41.01 15.11 95.77
N SER A 546 41.88 14.15 96.07
CA SER A 546 41.55 13.04 96.99
C SER A 546 41.42 13.48 98.45
N ALA A 547 41.76 14.73 98.79
CA ALA A 547 41.79 15.24 100.15
C ALA A 547 40.47 15.92 100.60
N ALA A 548 39.53 16.25 99.72
CA ALA A 548 38.23 16.82 100.13
C ALA A 548 37.14 16.72 99.04
N GLN A 549 35.88 16.56 99.46
CA GLN A 549 34.72 16.84 98.60
C GLN A 549 34.70 18.34 98.26
N THR A 550 34.39 18.67 97.00
CA THR A 550 34.13 20.04 96.51
C THR A 550 33.27 20.84 97.52
N PRO A 551 33.59 22.12 97.79
CA PRO A 551 33.87 23.12 96.75
C PRO A 551 35.23 23.85 96.83
N HIS A 552 36.19 23.47 97.68
CA HIS A 552 37.47 24.18 97.74
C HIS A 552 38.45 23.73 96.64
N ASN A 553 38.84 24.69 95.79
CA ASN A 553 39.66 24.57 94.59
C ASN A 553 41.12 25.03 94.79
N THR A 554 41.61 25.07 96.03
CA THR A 554 42.99 25.45 96.36
C THR A 554 43.70 24.35 97.16
N VAL A 555 45.00 24.16 96.88
CA VAL A 555 45.89 23.28 97.65
C VAL A 555 46.87 24.18 98.42
N ALA A 556 47.10 23.91 99.70
CA ALA A 556 47.99 24.75 100.51
C ALA A 556 49.44 24.68 100.00
N PRO A 557 50.22 25.78 100.08
CA PRO A 557 51.64 25.77 99.74
C PRO A 557 52.39 24.64 100.46
N GLY A 558 53.14 23.81 99.71
CA GLY A 558 53.87 22.65 100.24
C GLY A 558 53.16 21.29 100.12
N SER A 559 51.94 21.25 99.56
CA SER A 559 51.21 20.00 99.35
C SER A 559 51.75 19.21 98.16
N ALA A 560 51.86 17.89 98.30
CA ALA A 560 52.17 16.98 97.19
C ALA A 560 50.89 16.67 96.40
N VAL A 561 50.87 16.98 95.11
CA VAL A 561 49.79 16.58 94.19
C VAL A 561 50.26 15.31 93.47
N ALA A 562 49.59 14.20 93.72
CA ALA A 562 49.83 12.96 92.97
C ALA A 562 48.84 12.92 91.80
N ILE A 563 49.36 13.06 90.58
CA ILE A 563 48.60 12.83 89.35
C ILE A 563 48.88 11.37 88.97
N TYR A 564 47.89 10.51 89.12
CA TYR A 564 47.96 9.16 88.56
C TYR A 564 47.36 9.21 87.17
N GLY A 565 48.21 8.94 86.17
CA GLY A 565 47.84 8.74 84.78
C GLY A 565 47.81 7.26 84.44
#